data_AF-A0A3D0LDQ4-F1
#
_entry.id   AF-A0A3D0LDQ4-F1
#
_cell.length_a   1.000
_cell.length_b   1.000
_cell.length_c   1.000
_cell.angle_alpha   90.00
_cell.angle_beta   90.00
_cell.angle_gamma   90.00
#
_symmetry.space_group_name_H-M   'P 1'
#
loop_
_entity.id
_entity.type
_entity.pdbx_description
1 polymer ?
#
loop_
_entity_poly.entity_id
_entity_poly.type
_entity_poly.pdbx_seq_one_letter_code
_entity_poly.pdbx_strand_id
1 'polypeptide(L)'
;MNKKKVIIIVISIVILLLAAGLIFFLSKGKKKGGSKETELFAETDYPCKYKQVKDGLEITLDGSKTPELSWEYEISNQYAVDVAIKDKEKNGKATFKITGKGGGSTNVIFKRVYQLAGKSYDAAKIELILFALQNDNGGYDITVSELATQNSASMAEFATDTEYPFMIKTDDNGMTTIVFPNGSYDWMYYDTSGKTGYSISHNISEGSETFYINSLISYEDESEATTEATTEATTSVSSSDESSSEDTFEVPAEAQNLPENTSVLVSKNLGLTAYIKYEISSEGIVTLTLTDKPKDK
;
A
#
# COMPACT_ATOMS: atom_id res chain seq x y z
N MET A 1 -12.37 66.99 -1.44
CA MET A 1 -11.06 66.44 -1.87
C MET A 1 -11.11 66.19 -3.37
N ASN A 2 -10.22 66.80 -4.16
CA ASN A 2 -10.30 66.74 -5.63
C ASN A 2 -10.18 65.29 -6.10
N LYS A 3 -11.19 64.78 -6.82
CA LYS A 3 -11.29 63.37 -7.27
C LYS A 3 -10.01 62.85 -7.93
N LYS A 4 -9.27 63.73 -8.64
CA LYS A 4 -7.96 63.44 -9.24
C LYS A 4 -6.86 63.10 -8.23
N LYS A 5 -6.82 63.75 -7.07
CA LYS A 5 -5.84 63.47 -6.01
C LYS A 5 -6.13 62.15 -5.30
N VAL A 6 -7.40 61.78 -5.16
CA VAL A 6 -7.82 60.51 -4.55
C VAL A 6 -7.42 59.32 -5.43
N ILE A 7 -7.63 59.42 -6.74
CA ILE A 7 -7.27 58.37 -7.70
C ILE A 7 -5.75 58.10 -7.70
N ILE A 8 -4.92 59.15 -7.65
CA ILE A 8 -3.46 59.01 -7.62
C ILE A 8 -2.98 58.31 -6.35
N ILE A 9 -3.60 58.61 -5.20
CA ILE A 9 -3.27 57.96 -3.92
C ILE A 9 -3.66 56.47 -3.95
N VAL A 10 -4.84 56.14 -4.49
CA VAL A 10 -5.29 54.74 -4.59
C VAL A 10 -4.37 53.93 -5.51
N ILE A 11 -3.99 54.46 -6.67
CA ILE A 11 -3.07 53.78 -7.59
C ILE A 11 -1.69 53.56 -6.94
N SER A 12 -1.19 54.56 -6.20
CA SER A 12 0.10 54.45 -5.50
C SER A 12 0.07 53.36 -4.43
N ILE A 13 -1.04 53.24 -3.67
CA ILE A 13 -1.21 52.20 -2.65
C ILE A 13 -1.31 50.81 -3.29
N VAL A 14 -2.03 50.68 -4.42
CA VAL A 14 -2.15 49.41 -5.14
C VAL A 14 -0.78 48.95 -5.68
N ILE A 15 0.02 49.86 -6.23
CA ILE A 15 1.38 49.54 -6.70
C ILE A 15 2.29 49.14 -5.52
N LEU A 16 2.19 49.81 -4.37
CA LEU A 16 2.94 49.46 -3.16
C LEU A 16 2.56 48.08 -2.62
N LEU A 17 1.28 47.72 -2.64
CA LEU A 17 0.80 46.40 -2.24
C LEU A 17 1.22 45.30 -3.23
N LEU A 18 1.21 45.58 -4.52
CA LEU A 18 1.72 44.67 -5.55
C LEU A 18 3.23 44.46 -5.41
N ALA A 19 4.00 45.52 -5.16
CA ALA A 19 5.44 45.44 -4.92
C ALA A 19 5.75 44.65 -3.64
N ALA A 20 5.01 44.88 -2.54
CA ALA A 20 5.15 44.12 -1.30
C ALA A 20 4.80 42.63 -1.49
N GLY A 21 3.74 42.32 -2.25
CA GLY A 21 3.37 40.96 -2.63
C GLY A 21 4.45 40.27 -3.48
N LEU A 22 5.02 40.97 -4.46
CA LEU A 22 6.10 40.46 -5.29
C LEU A 22 7.37 40.18 -4.46
N ILE A 23 7.70 41.07 -3.51
CA ILE A 23 8.82 40.88 -2.58
C ILE A 23 8.55 39.70 -1.63
N PHE A 24 7.30 39.47 -1.22
CA PHE A 24 6.94 38.30 -0.40
C PHE A 24 7.10 36.98 -1.18
N PHE A 25 6.66 36.94 -2.45
CA PHE A 25 6.87 35.78 -3.33
C PHE A 25 8.35 35.55 -3.65
N LEU A 26 9.11 36.60 -3.94
CA LEU A 26 10.54 36.52 -4.22
C LEU A 26 11.39 36.23 -2.97
N SER A 27 10.93 36.61 -1.76
CA SER A 27 11.64 36.33 -0.50
C SER A 27 11.36 34.93 0.05
N LYS A 28 10.19 34.33 -0.23
CA LYS A 28 9.99 32.89 -0.03
C LYS A 28 10.88 32.06 -0.97
N GLY A 29 11.17 32.54 -2.17
CA GLY A 29 12.09 31.90 -3.12
C GLY A 29 13.59 32.11 -2.84
N LYS A 30 13.96 32.99 -1.90
CA LYS A 30 15.37 33.33 -1.59
C LYS A 30 15.73 33.04 -0.13
N LYS A 31 15.46 31.83 0.37
CA LYS A 31 16.21 31.33 1.53
C LYS A 31 17.61 30.92 1.08
N LYS A 32 18.54 31.82 1.33
CA LYS A 32 19.99 31.60 1.27
C LYS A 32 20.40 30.32 2.01
N GLY A 33 21.16 29.46 1.35
CA GLY A 33 22.33 28.81 1.96
C GLY A 33 22.17 27.47 2.67
N GLY A 34 21.09 26.73 2.46
CA GLY A 34 21.01 25.31 2.81
C GLY A 34 19.95 24.68 1.94
N SER A 35 20.27 23.59 1.23
CA SER A 35 19.25 22.80 0.52
C SER A 35 18.25 22.34 1.59
N LYS A 36 17.13 23.04 1.73
CA LYS A 36 16.12 22.67 2.72
C LYS A 36 15.57 21.33 2.24
N GLU A 37 15.94 20.28 2.95
CA GLU A 37 15.38 18.96 2.75
C GLU A 37 13.91 19.04 3.11
N THR A 38 13.06 18.60 2.20
CA THR A 38 11.63 18.45 2.40
C THR A 38 11.36 16.98 2.63
N GLU A 39 10.59 16.67 3.66
CA GLU A 39 10.15 15.32 3.96
C GLU A 39 8.66 15.20 3.62
N LEU A 40 8.34 14.16 2.85
CA LEU A 40 7.00 13.71 2.53
C LEU A 40 6.71 12.46 3.35
N PHE A 41 5.46 12.31 3.78
CA PHE A 41 4.97 11.12 4.47
C PHE A 41 5.76 10.75 5.75
N ALA A 42 6.19 11.78 6.49
CA ALA A 42 7.03 11.65 7.69
C ALA A 42 6.48 10.70 8.77
N GLU A 43 5.16 10.55 8.82
CA GLU A 43 4.45 9.74 9.82
C GLU A 43 4.20 8.28 9.38
N THR A 44 4.69 7.89 8.21
CA THR A 44 4.51 6.53 7.67
C THR A 44 5.76 5.67 7.87
N ASP A 45 5.65 4.36 7.64
CA ASP A 45 6.80 3.46 7.63
C ASP A 45 7.75 3.67 6.43
N TYR A 46 7.33 4.47 5.45
CA TYR A 46 8.06 4.71 4.20
C TYR A 46 8.22 6.21 3.87
N PRO A 47 8.87 7.02 4.74
CA PRO A 47 9.03 8.44 4.47
C PRO A 47 9.96 8.68 3.26
N CYS A 48 9.68 9.77 2.55
CA CYS A 48 10.42 10.19 1.37
C CYS A 48 10.99 11.59 1.56
N LYS A 49 12.31 11.72 1.53
CA LYS A 49 13.00 13.01 1.63
C LYS A 49 13.47 13.45 0.26
N TYR A 50 13.35 14.73 -0.05
CA TYR A 50 13.96 15.29 -1.24
C TYR A 50 14.64 16.62 -0.97
N LYS A 51 15.67 16.92 -1.76
CA LYS A 51 16.35 18.21 -1.73
C LYS A 51 16.85 18.59 -3.12
N GLN A 52 16.82 19.89 -3.40
CA GLN A 52 17.44 20.43 -4.59
C GLN A 52 18.96 20.32 -4.49
N VAL A 53 19.57 19.82 -5.55
CA VAL A 53 21.02 19.81 -5.76
C VAL A 53 21.36 20.57 -7.04
N LYS A 54 22.65 20.86 -7.27
CA LYS A 54 23.09 21.69 -8.39
C LYS A 54 22.54 21.26 -9.76
N ASP A 55 22.42 19.95 -9.97
CA ASP A 55 22.04 19.36 -11.27
C ASP A 55 20.71 18.60 -11.22
N GLY A 56 19.79 18.99 -10.33
CA GLY A 56 18.45 18.39 -10.24
C GLY A 56 18.02 18.12 -8.80
N LEU A 57 17.43 16.95 -8.57
CA LEU A 57 16.81 16.57 -7.31
C LEU A 57 17.47 15.31 -6.74
N GLU A 58 17.78 15.31 -5.45
CA GLU A 58 18.09 14.07 -4.73
C GLU A 58 16.87 13.64 -3.94
N ILE A 59 16.44 12.39 -4.11
CA ILE A 59 15.35 11.76 -3.37
C ILE A 59 15.93 10.61 -2.56
N THR A 60 15.61 10.56 -1.27
CA THR A 60 15.96 9.45 -0.39
C THR A 60 14.67 8.81 0.13
N LEU A 61 14.50 7.53 -0.18
CA LEU A 61 13.40 6.72 0.31
C LEU A 61 13.90 5.91 1.51
N ASP A 62 13.13 5.92 2.59
CA ASP A 62 13.44 5.16 3.80
C ASP A 62 12.53 3.94 3.89
N GLY A 63 13.07 2.75 3.68
CA GLY A 63 12.41 1.47 3.92
C GLY A 63 13.06 0.71 5.07
N SER A 64 13.63 1.40 6.06
CA SER A 64 14.39 0.77 7.14
C SER A 64 13.58 -0.16 8.05
N LYS A 65 12.24 -0.13 7.96
CA LYS A 65 11.32 -1.07 8.61
C LYS A 65 11.29 -2.44 7.93
N THR A 66 11.64 -2.50 6.66
CA THR A 66 11.63 -3.72 5.82
C THR A 66 12.96 -3.86 5.07
N PRO A 67 14.12 -3.89 5.77
CA PRO A 67 15.44 -3.78 5.16
C PRO A 67 15.81 -4.91 4.18
N GLU A 68 15.08 -6.02 4.20
CA GLU A 68 15.19 -7.17 3.32
C GLU A 68 14.58 -6.95 1.92
N LEU A 69 13.69 -5.97 1.77
CA LEU A 69 13.07 -5.62 0.50
C LEU A 69 13.99 -4.73 -0.35
N SER A 70 13.59 -4.42 -1.58
CA SER A 70 14.32 -3.50 -2.46
C SER A 70 13.44 -2.38 -3.01
N TRP A 71 14.03 -1.19 -3.21
CA TRP A 71 13.39 -0.11 -3.94
C TRP A 71 13.62 -0.23 -5.44
N GLU A 72 12.53 -0.19 -6.20
CA GLU A 72 12.50 -0.09 -7.65
C GLU A 72 11.85 1.24 -8.08
N TYR A 73 12.02 1.63 -9.35
CA TYR A 73 11.39 2.84 -9.87
C TYR A 73 10.94 2.69 -11.32
N GLU A 74 9.89 3.43 -11.66
CA GLU A 74 9.30 3.54 -12.99
C GLU A 74 9.10 5.01 -13.35
N ILE A 75 9.32 5.37 -14.61
CA ILE A 75 9.14 6.73 -15.12
C ILE A 75 8.13 6.69 -16.26
N SER A 76 7.03 7.42 -16.14
CA SER A 76 5.99 7.46 -17.18
C SER A 76 6.44 8.18 -18.45
N ASN A 77 7.19 9.29 -18.31
CA ASN A 77 7.71 10.07 -19.43
C ASN A 77 9.23 10.29 -19.29
N GLN A 78 10.00 9.42 -19.94
CA GLN A 78 11.47 9.44 -19.91
C GLN A 78 12.10 10.63 -20.66
N TYR A 79 11.32 11.44 -21.39
CA TYR A 79 11.82 12.63 -22.08
C TYR A 79 12.00 13.83 -21.14
N ALA A 80 11.24 13.89 -20.04
CA ALA A 80 11.30 15.03 -19.11
C ALA A 80 12.47 14.92 -18.13
N VAL A 81 12.67 13.73 -17.55
CA VAL A 81 13.69 13.50 -16.51
C VAL A 81 14.44 12.19 -16.72
N ASP A 82 15.62 12.12 -16.13
CA ASP A 82 16.37 10.89 -15.89
C ASP A 82 16.35 10.56 -14.40
N VAL A 83 16.32 9.28 -14.05
CA VAL A 83 16.44 8.82 -12.66
C VAL A 83 17.57 7.79 -12.60
N ALA A 84 18.51 8.00 -11.70
CA ALA A 84 19.62 7.09 -11.44
C ALA A 84 19.75 6.81 -9.94
N ILE A 85 20.07 5.57 -9.59
CA ILE A 85 20.44 5.22 -8.22
C ILE A 85 21.79 5.87 -7.93
N LYS A 86 21.85 6.70 -6.89
CA LYS A 86 23.06 7.42 -6.50
C LYS A 86 24.04 6.49 -5.77
N ASP A 87 23.52 5.72 -4.84
CA ASP A 87 24.28 4.81 -3.97
C ASP A 87 23.55 3.47 -3.84
N LYS A 88 24.29 2.38 -3.66
CA LYS A 88 23.69 1.06 -3.39
C LYS A 88 22.80 1.17 -2.14
N GLU A 89 21.60 0.61 -2.24
CA GLU A 89 20.68 0.54 -1.12
C GLU A 89 21.34 -0.11 0.11
N LYS A 90 21.12 0.50 1.28
CA LYS A 90 21.66 0.01 2.56
C LYS A 90 20.61 0.11 3.64
N ASN A 91 20.33 -1.02 4.31
CA ASN A 91 19.36 -1.13 5.39
C ASN A 91 17.99 -0.53 5.00
N GLY A 92 17.50 -0.86 3.80
CA GLY A 92 16.23 -0.36 3.27
C GLY A 92 16.23 1.08 2.76
N LYS A 93 17.34 1.82 2.86
CA LYS A 93 17.43 3.21 2.40
C LYS A 93 18.09 3.30 1.03
N ALA A 94 17.37 3.91 0.09
CA ALA A 94 17.85 4.13 -1.28
C ALA A 94 17.82 5.63 -1.61
N THR A 95 18.88 6.12 -2.27
CA THR A 95 18.95 7.50 -2.75
C THR A 95 19.00 7.50 -4.27
N PHE A 96 18.11 8.29 -4.88
CA PHE A 96 17.99 8.49 -6.32
C PHE A 96 18.37 9.92 -6.66
N LYS A 97 19.12 10.09 -7.75
CA LYS A 97 19.36 11.38 -8.39
C LYS A 97 18.44 11.50 -9.59
N ILE A 98 17.67 12.58 -9.63
CA ILE A 98 16.79 12.91 -10.74
C ILE A 98 17.36 14.14 -11.44
N THR A 99 17.55 14.07 -12.75
CA THR A 99 18.10 15.17 -13.57
C THR A 99 17.15 15.51 -14.71
N GLY A 100 16.92 16.78 -15.01
CA GLY A 100 16.04 17.19 -16.10
C GLY A 100 16.69 16.94 -17.46
N LYS A 101 15.97 16.27 -18.37
CA LYS A 101 16.36 16.01 -19.77
C LYS A 101 15.65 16.94 -20.75
N GLY A 102 14.41 17.31 -20.44
CA GLY A 102 13.54 18.10 -21.30
C GLY A 102 12.47 18.82 -20.48
N GLY A 103 11.81 19.79 -21.10
CA GLY A 103 10.72 20.52 -20.45
C GLY A 103 9.43 19.69 -20.42
N GLY A 104 8.71 19.71 -19.31
CA GLY A 104 7.42 19.03 -19.19
C GLY A 104 7.15 18.47 -17.79
N SER A 105 6.18 17.57 -17.70
CA SER A 105 5.86 16.84 -16.48
C SER A 105 6.00 15.32 -16.69
N THR A 106 6.26 14.61 -15.60
CA THR A 106 6.29 13.15 -15.55
C THR A 106 5.94 12.65 -14.16
N ASN A 107 5.39 11.44 -14.09
CA ASN A 107 5.28 10.72 -12.83
C ASN A 107 6.52 9.83 -12.68
N VAL A 108 7.07 9.82 -11.47
CA VAL A 108 8.09 8.87 -11.03
C VAL A 108 7.48 8.08 -9.90
N ILE A 109 7.36 6.78 -10.12
CA ILE A 109 6.79 5.84 -9.16
C ILE A 109 7.95 5.05 -8.57
N PHE A 110 8.05 5.05 -7.24
CA PHE A 110 8.98 4.21 -6.50
C PHE A 110 8.21 3.09 -5.81
N LYS A 111 8.68 1.86 -5.95
CA LYS A 111 8.04 0.66 -5.40
C LYS A 111 8.97 -0.02 -4.40
N ARG A 112 8.49 -0.29 -3.19
CA ARG A 112 9.15 -1.20 -2.25
C ARG A 112 8.65 -2.60 -2.56
N VAL A 113 9.50 -3.41 -3.17
CA VAL A 113 9.09 -4.69 -3.77
C VAL A 113 9.45 -5.85 -2.86
N TYR A 114 8.47 -6.72 -2.65
CA TYR A 114 8.59 -8.03 -2.02
C TYR A 114 8.42 -9.12 -3.09
N GLN A 115 9.17 -10.21 -2.97
CA GLN A 115 9.14 -11.32 -3.93
C GLN A 115 8.68 -12.59 -3.22
N LEU A 116 7.64 -13.23 -3.74
CA LEU A 116 7.16 -14.53 -3.25
C LEU A 116 6.77 -15.42 -4.43
N ALA A 117 7.26 -16.65 -4.44
CA ALA A 117 7.05 -17.61 -5.54
C ALA A 117 7.36 -17.04 -6.94
N GLY A 118 8.40 -16.21 -7.06
CA GLY A 118 8.77 -15.57 -8.33
C GLY A 118 7.85 -14.45 -8.79
N LYS A 119 6.92 -14.00 -7.94
CA LYS A 119 6.01 -12.87 -8.21
C LYS A 119 6.36 -11.68 -7.32
N SER A 120 6.21 -10.49 -7.90
CA SER A 120 6.51 -9.21 -7.25
C SER A 120 5.26 -8.57 -6.67
N TYR A 121 5.37 -8.10 -5.44
CA TYR A 121 4.29 -7.45 -4.71
C TYR A 121 4.78 -6.12 -4.13
N ASP A 122 3.98 -5.06 -4.32
CA ASP A 122 4.29 -3.73 -3.81
C ASP A 122 3.92 -3.64 -2.32
N ALA A 123 4.93 -3.61 -1.44
CA ALA A 123 4.79 -3.30 0.00
C ALA A 123 4.61 -1.80 0.23
N ALA A 124 5.15 -0.98 -0.67
CA ALA A 124 4.89 0.45 -0.73
C ALA A 124 5.00 0.95 -2.16
N LYS A 125 4.22 1.96 -2.50
CA LYS A 125 4.24 2.67 -3.78
C LYS A 125 4.16 4.17 -3.50
N ILE A 126 5.24 4.89 -3.81
CA ILE A 126 5.33 6.34 -3.69
C ILE A 126 5.32 6.94 -5.09
N GLU A 127 4.31 7.75 -5.41
CA GLU A 127 4.17 8.41 -6.70
C GLU A 127 4.42 9.90 -6.56
N LEU A 128 5.45 10.38 -7.28
CA LEU A 128 5.82 11.78 -7.33
C LEU A 128 5.56 12.32 -8.73
N ILE A 129 4.81 13.42 -8.79
CA ILE A 129 4.64 14.19 -10.02
C ILE A 129 5.74 15.25 -10.07
N LEU A 130 6.59 15.19 -11.09
CA LEU A 130 7.73 16.09 -11.27
C LEU A 130 7.48 17.02 -12.45
N PHE A 131 7.86 18.29 -12.28
CA PHE A 131 7.86 19.30 -13.34
C PHE A 131 9.30 19.74 -13.64
N ALA A 132 9.74 19.52 -14.87
CA ALA A 132 11.02 20.00 -15.39
C ALA A 132 10.78 21.32 -16.15
N LEU A 133 11.26 22.42 -15.58
CA LEU A 133 11.08 23.77 -16.09
C LEU A 133 12.42 24.33 -16.57
N GLN A 134 12.46 24.88 -17.79
CA GLN A 134 13.68 25.45 -18.32
C GLN A 134 14.13 26.65 -17.47
N ASN A 135 15.40 26.69 -17.10
CA ASN A 135 15.99 27.79 -16.34
C ASN A 135 16.76 28.76 -17.25
N ASP A 136 17.16 29.91 -16.70
CA ASP A 136 17.85 30.99 -17.44
C ASP A 136 19.19 30.55 -18.07
N ASN A 137 19.78 29.44 -17.59
CA ASN A 137 21.03 28.89 -18.10
C ASN A 137 20.82 27.82 -19.19
N GLY A 138 19.58 27.60 -19.63
CA GLY A 138 19.23 26.59 -20.63
C GLY A 138 19.16 25.15 -20.10
N GLY A 139 19.33 24.95 -18.78
CA GLY A 139 19.08 23.68 -18.09
C GLY A 139 17.63 23.55 -17.63
N TYR A 140 17.34 22.53 -16.83
CA TYR A 140 16.00 22.28 -16.29
C TYR A 140 16.02 22.16 -14.77
N ASP A 141 15.22 23.00 -14.10
CA ASP A 141 14.95 22.90 -12.68
C ASP A 141 13.79 21.92 -12.45
N ILE A 142 13.93 21.00 -11.50
CA ILE A 142 12.92 19.96 -11.23
C ILE A 142 12.13 20.34 -10.00
N THR A 143 10.80 20.43 -10.08
CA THR A 143 9.94 20.69 -8.92
C THR A 143 9.08 19.47 -8.63
N VAL A 144 8.96 19.10 -7.35
CA VAL A 144 8.05 18.04 -6.89
C VAL A 144 6.68 18.68 -6.62
N SER A 145 5.62 18.07 -7.16
CA SER A 145 4.23 18.47 -6.90
C SER A 145 3.84 18.22 -5.44
N GLU A 146 2.90 19.02 -4.94
CA GLU A 146 2.26 18.78 -3.63
C GLU A 146 1.27 17.60 -3.67
N LEU A 147 0.89 17.14 -4.87
CA LEU A 147 -0.02 16.01 -5.10
C LEU A 147 0.71 14.65 -5.07
N ALA A 148 1.79 14.54 -4.31
CA ALA A 148 2.47 13.26 -4.12
C ALA A 148 1.55 12.29 -3.37
N THR A 149 1.55 11.02 -3.76
CA THR A 149 0.77 9.98 -3.09
C THR A 149 1.67 8.86 -2.61
N GLN A 150 1.22 8.18 -1.56
CA GLN A 150 1.80 6.95 -1.07
C GLN A 150 0.66 5.97 -0.83
N ASN A 151 0.87 4.73 -1.24
CA ASN A 151 0.09 3.60 -0.76
C ASN A 151 1.07 2.58 -0.17
N SER A 152 0.77 2.01 0.98
CA SER A 152 1.52 0.92 1.58
C SER A 152 0.62 -0.28 1.85
N ALA A 153 1.27 -1.42 2.04
CA ALA A 153 0.63 -2.60 2.54
C ALA A 153 1.58 -3.31 3.51
N SER A 154 1.05 -3.76 4.65
CA SER A 154 1.76 -4.73 5.46
C SER A 154 1.56 -6.12 4.86
N MET A 155 2.61 -6.94 4.95
CA MET A 155 2.63 -8.29 4.38
C MET A 155 3.17 -9.25 5.44
N ALA A 156 2.49 -10.37 5.62
CA ALA A 156 2.95 -11.46 6.47
C ALA A 156 2.89 -12.77 5.67
N GLU A 157 4.02 -13.45 5.56
CA GLU A 157 4.19 -14.65 4.73
C GLU A 157 4.06 -15.94 5.54
N PHE A 158 3.68 -17.02 4.85
CA PHE A 158 3.67 -18.36 5.42
C PHE A 158 4.07 -19.41 4.37
N ALA A 159 4.74 -20.47 4.81
CA ALA A 159 5.17 -21.59 3.97
C ALA A 159 5.99 -21.18 2.73
N THR A 160 6.90 -20.20 2.90
CA THR A 160 7.68 -19.59 1.79
C THR A 160 8.65 -20.54 1.10
N ASP A 161 8.95 -21.67 1.73
CA ASP A 161 9.79 -22.76 1.23
C ASP A 161 9.01 -23.87 0.48
N THR A 162 7.72 -23.66 0.23
CA THR A 162 6.82 -24.66 -0.38
C THR A 162 6.37 -24.26 -1.80
N GLU A 163 5.74 -25.20 -2.51
CA GLU A 163 5.15 -24.92 -3.83
C GLU A 163 3.92 -23.99 -3.74
N TYR A 164 3.22 -24.01 -2.61
CA TYR A 164 2.01 -23.24 -2.39
C TYR A 164 2.19 -22.29 -1.19
N PRO A 165 3.08 -21.29 -1.27
CA PRO A 165 3.14 -20.28 -0.21
C PRO A 165 1.88 -19.41 -0.25
N PHE A 166 1.66 -18.65 0.81
CA PHE A 166 0.68 -17.56 0.77
C PHE A 166 1.18 -16.37 1.58
N MET A 167 0.51 -15.24 1.41
CA MET A 167 0.72 -14.07 2.26
C MET A 167 -0.61 -13.42 2.64
N ILE A 168 -0.66 -12.86 3.85
CA ILE A 168 -1.70 -11.94 4.27
C ILE A 168 -1.25 -10.53 3.94
N LYS A 169 -2.05 -9.81 3.15
CA LYS A 169 -1.80 -8.42 2.77
C LYS A 169 -2.86 -7.52 3.37
N THR A 170 -2.42 -6.48 4.09
CA THR A 170 -3.28 -5.43 4.66
C THR A 170 -2.98 -4.12 3.96
N ASP A 171 -3.98 -3.49 3.34
CA ASP A 171 -3.81 -2.15 2.75
C ASP A 171 -3.93 -1.02 3.79
N ASP A 172 -3.70 0.22 3.35
CA ASP A 172 -3.78 1.40 4.22
C ASP A 172 -5.19 1.67 4.79
N ASN A 173 -6.24 1.05 4.22
CA ASN A 173 -7.60 1.14 4.74
C ASN A 173 -7.90 0.05 5.79
N GLY A 174 -6.92 -0.79 6.12
CA GLY A 174 -7.07 -1.93 7.03
C GLY A 174 -7.78 -3.12 6.39
N MET A 175 -8.04 -3.10 5.09
CA MET A 175 -8.62 -4.24 4.39
C MET A 175 -7.57 -5.32 4.24
N THR A 176 -7.92 -6.54 4.65
CA THR A 176 -7.00 -7.68 4.61
C THR A 176 -7.46 -8.73 3.60
N THR A 177 -6.48 -9.29 2.89
CA THR A 177 -6.69 -10.33 1.89
C THR A 177 -5.62 -11.40 2.06
N ILE A 178 -5.94 -12.65 1.71
CA ILE A 178 -4.95 -13.73 1.64
C ILE A 178 -4.65 -13.98 0.17
N VAL A 179 -3.39 -13.81 -0.22
CA VAL A 179 -2.94 -13.98 -1.60
C VAL A 179 -2.18 -15.29 -1.71
N PHE A 180 -2.59 -16.11 -2.66
CA PHE A 180 -1.97 -17.38 -3.03
C PHE A 180 -1.29 -17.22 -4.39
N PRO A 181 0.05 -17.01 -4.42
CA PRO A 181 0.80 -16.81 -5.65
C PRO A 181 0.62 -17.96 -6.63
N ASN A 182 0.56 -19.21 -6.18
CA ASN A 182 0.45 -20.39 -7.06
C ASN A 182 -0.93 -21.07 -6.97
N GLY A 183 -1.95 -20.32 -6.55
CA GLY A 183 -3.29 -20.84 -6.27
C GLY A 183 -3.42 -21.47 -4.89
N SER A 184 -4.66 -21.61 -4.43
CA SER A 184 -5.03 -22.06 -3.09
C SER A 184 -5.25 -23.57 -2.99
N TYR A 185 -4.92 -24.36 -4.02
CA TYR A 185 -5.25 -25.79 -4.13
C TYR A 185 -4.88 -26.65 -2.91
N ASP A 186 -3.76 -26.33 -2.27
CA ASP A 186 -3.28 -27.05 -1.09
C ASP A 186 -3.93 -26.55 0.20
N TRP A 187 -4.53 -25.36 0.22
CA TRP A 187 -5.00 -24.72 1.44
C TRP A 187 -6.52 -24.79 1.61
N MET A 188 -6.95 -25.15 2.81
CA MET A 188 -8.35 -25.12 3.22
C MET A 188 -8.53 -24.11 4.34
N TYR A 189 -9.45 -23.16 4.15
CA TYR A 189 -9.81 -22.17 5.18
C TYR A 189 -10.91 -22.72 6.09
N TYR A 190 -10.68 -22.68 7.39
CA TYR A 190 -11.66 -23.04 8.42
C TYR A 190 -11.85 -21.88 9.40
N ASP A 191 -13.11 -21.47 9.58
CA ASP A 191 -13.54 -20.60 10.67
C ASP A 191 -14.55 -21.37 11.54
N THR A 192 -14.15 -21.67 12.77
CA THR A 192 -15.04 -22.35 13.73
C THR A 192 -16.06 -21.44 14.37
N SER A 193 -15.84 -20.13 14.37
CA SER A 193 -16.77 -19.21 15.01
C SER A 193 -17.98 -18.91 14.12
N GLY A 194 -17.91 -19.22 12.83
CA GLY A 194 -18.94 -18.88 11.84
C GLY A 194 -19.15 -17.37 11.65
N LYS A 195 -18.19 -16.53 12.08
CA LYS A 195 -18.31 -15.06 11.99
C LYS A 195 -17.66 -14.50 10.73
N THR A 196 -16.88 -15.30 10.03
CA THR A 196 -16.23 -14.94 8.79
C THR A 196 -16.60 -15.92 7.69
N GLY A 197 -16.69 -15.37 6.48
CA GLY A 197 -16.78 -16.13 5.24
C GLY A 197 -15.72 -15.63 4.29
N TYR A 198 -15.55 -16.30 3.16
CA TYR A 198 -14.61 -15.84 2.14
C TYR A 198 -15.19 -15.96 0.74
N SER A 199 -14.74 -15.06 -0.12
CA SER A 199 -14.91 -15.18 -1.56
C SER A 199 -13.54 -15.26 -2.23
N ILE A 200 -13.49 -15.97 -3.36
CA ILE A 200 -12.26 -16.19 -4.12
C ILE A 200 -12.30 -15.33 -5.37
N SER A 201 -11.26 -14.54 -5.61
CA SER A 201 -11.00 -13.91 -6.90
C SER A 201 -9.79 -14.56 -7.56
N HIS A 202 -9.90 -14.78 -8.87
CA HIS A 202 -8.82 -15.33 -9.68
C HIS A 202 -8.22 -14.22 -10.53
N ASN A 203 -6.94 -13.91 -10.32
CA ASN A 203 -6.21 -13.05 -11.24
C ASN A 203 -5.63 -13.92 -12.35
N ILE A 204 -6.38 -14.08 -13.44
CA ILE A 204 -6.03 -14.95 -14.57
C ILE A 204 -4.70 -14.53 -15.21
N SER A 205 -4.40 -13.23 -15.30
CA SER A 205 -3.17 -12.74 -15.92
C SER A 205 -1.92 -13.09 -15.13
N GLU A 206 -2.04 -13.16 -13.81
CA GLU A 206 -0.91 -13.49 -12.94
C GLU A 206 -0.91 -14.97 -12.56
N GLY A 207 -2.05 -15.67 -12.62
CA GLY A 207 -2.21 -17.03 -12.10
C GLY A 207 -2.20 -17.08 -10.57
N SER A 208 -2.58 -15.98 -9.91
CA SER A 208 -2.74 -15.91 -8.45
C SER A 208 -4.22 -15.96 -8.05
N GLU A 209 -4.47 -16.45 -6.85
CA GLU A 209 -5.79 -16.43 -6.22
C GLU A 209 -5.77 -15.54 -4.99
N THR A 210 -6.87 -14.86 -4.72
CA THR A 210 -7.02 -13.99 -3.55
C THR A 210 -8.29 -14.36 -2.81
N PHE A 211 -8.17 -14.66 -1.53
CA PHE A 211 -9.30 -14.79 -0.63
C PHE A 211 -9.62 -13.43 -0.02
N TYR A 212 -10.86 -13.00 -0.19
CA TYR A 212 -11.45 -11.85 0.49
C TYR A 212 -12.23 -12.37 1.67
N ILE A 213 -11.70 -12.17 2.89
CA ILE A 213 -12.39 -12.58 4.11
C ILE A 213 -13.39 -11.48 4.49
N ASN A 214 -14.65 -11.85 4.62
CA ASN A 214 -15.76 -10.93 4.92
C ASN A 214 -16.41 -11.32 6.25
N SER A 215 -16.90 -10.33 6.98
CA SER A 215 -17.74 -10.58 8.15
C SER A 215 -19.08 -11.17 7.71
N LEU A 216 -19.52 -12.22 8.40
CA LEU A 216 -20.87 -12.80 8.29
C LEU A 216 -21.82 -12.27 9.35
N ILE A 217 -21.38 -11.32 10.18
CA ILE A 217 -22.26 -10.64 11.13
C ILE A 217 -23.29 -9.88 10.28
N SER A 218 -24.47 -10.46 10.12
CA SER A 218 -25.65 -9.72 9.74
C SER A 218 -25.83 -8.62 10.77
N TYR A 219 -26.07 -7.40 10.31
CA TYR A 219 -26.60 -6.34 11.17
C TYR A 219 -28.01 -6.79 11.60
N GLU A 220 -28.07 -7.70 12.58
CA GLU A 220 -29.28 -8.02 13.31
C GLU A 220 -29.57 -6.78 14.16
N ASP A 221 -30.46 -5.93 13.64
CA ASP A 221 -31.34 -5.14 14.49
C ASP A 221 -31.89 -6.09 15.56
N GLU A 222 -31.70 -5.74 16.83
CA GLU A 222 -32.03 -6.55 18.01
C GLU A 222 -33.35 -7.31 17.84
N SER A 223 -33.25 -8.60 17.54
CA SER A 223 -34.37 -9.51 17.49
C SER A 223 -33.85 -10.87 17.98
N GLU A 224 -33.97 -11.10 19.28
CA GLU A 224 -33.65 -12.36 19.94
C GLU A 224 -34.24 -13.55 19.17
N ALA A 225 -33.37 -14.30 18.48
CA ALA A 225 -33.69 -15.62 17.96
C ALA A 225 -32.49 -16.54 18.20
N THR A 226 -32.56 -17.26 19.32
CA THR A 226 -31.76 -18.46 19.57
C THR A 226 -31.91 -19.43 18.40
N THR A 227 -30.81 -19.69 17.69
CA THR A 227 -30.75 -20.81 16.73
C THR A 227 -29.40 -21.50 16.89
N GLU A 228 -29.43 -22.80 17.21
CA GLU A 228 -28.25 -23.66 17.25
C GLU A 228 -27.64 -23.72 15.84
N ALA A 229 -26.45 -23.15 15.69
CA ALA A 229 -25.73 -23.14 14.42
C ALA A 229 -24.97 -24.46 14.25
N THR A 230 -25.52 -25.35 13.43
CA THR A 230 -24.76 -26.46 12.84
C THR A 230 -23.76 -25.88 11.85
N THR A 231 -22.48 -26.11 12.09
CA THR A 231 -21.36 -25.65 11.28
C THR A 231 -21.30 -26.44 9.96
N GLU A 232 -22.05 -26.02 8.95
CA GLU A 232 -21.79 -26.41 7.56
C GLU A 232 -20.97 -25.30 6.91
N ALA A 233 -19.67 -25.56 6.73
CA ALA A 233 -18.78 -24.73 5.92
C ALA A 233 -19.31 -24.71 4.48
N THR A 234 -20.17 -23.75 4.17
CA THR A 234 -20.76 -23.62 2.83
C THR A 234 -19.70 -23.00 1.92
N THR A 235 -18.94 -23.86 1.25
CA THR A 235 -18.12 -23.47 0.11
C THR A 235 -19.08 -23.31 -1.06
N SER A 236 -19.55 -22.08 -1.33
CA SER A 236 -20.41 -21.81 -2.49
C SER A 236 -19.60 -21.79 -3.78
N VAL A 237 -19.10 -22.96 -4.20
CA VAL A 237 -18.62 -23.18 -5.55
C VAL A 237 -19.85 -23.38 -6.44
N SER A 238 -20.20 -22.36 -7.21
CA SER A 238 -21.20 -22.49 -8.26
C SER A 238 -20.61 -23.29 -9.42
N SER A 239 -20.71 -24.62 -9.33
CA SER A 239 -20.48 -25.54 -10.45
C SER A 239 -21.73 -26.38 -10.64
N SER A 240 -22.47 -26.10 -11.71
CA SER A 240 -23.55 -26.93 -12.21
C SER A 240 -22.96 -28.16 -12.89
N ASP A 241 -22.91 -29.30 -12.21
CA ASP A 241 -23.00 -30.62 -12.83
C ASP A 241 -23.26 -31.72 -11.77
N GLU A 242 -24.03 -32.72 -12.20
CA GLU A 242 -24.71 -33.73 -11.39
C GLU A 242 -23.78 -34.75 -10.71
N SER A 243 -24.24 -35.28 -9.57
CA SER A 243 -23.80 -36.52 -8.92
C SER A 243 -22.40 -36.51 -8.31
N SER A 244 -22.31 -36.02 -7.07
CA SER A 244 -21.20 -36.30 -6.16
C SER A 244 -21.76 -36.97 -4.91
N SER A 245 -21.16 -38.09 -4.51
CA SER A 245 -21.27 -38.64 -3.16
C SER A 245 -21.06 -37.53 -2.14
N GLU A 246 -21.85 -37.55 -1.05
CA GLU A 246 -21.66 -36.71 0.13
C GLU A 246 -20.30 -37.07 0.77
N ASP A 247 -19.24 -36.46 0.26
CA ASP A 247 -17.92 -36.52 0.87
C ASP A 247 -18.01 -35.68 2.14
N THR A 248 -18.17 -36.36 3.27
CA THR A 248 -18.23 -35.71 4.58
C THR A 248 -16.84 -35.18 4.90
N PHE A 249 -16.66 -33.87 4.70
CA PHE A 249 -15.39 -33.22 4.97
C PHE A 249 -15.18 -33.15 6.49
N GLU A 250 -14.36 -34.05 7.04
CA GLU A 250 -14.01 -34.02 8.45
C GLU A 250 -13.20 -32.75 8.75
N VAL A 251 -13.65 -31.97 9.74
CA VAL A 251 -12.92 -30.79 10.22
C VAL A 251 -11.62 -31.27 10.90
N PRO A 252 -10.43 -30.84 10.45
CA PRO A 252 -9.16 -31.32 10.98
C PRO A 252 -9.01 -30.93 12.46
N ALA A 253 -8.28 -31.74 13.23
CA ALA A 253 -8.12 -31.54 14.67
C ALA A 253 -7.54 -30.14 15.02
N GLU A 254 -6.69 -29.61 14.15
CA GLU A 254 -6.08 -28.28 14.28
C GLU A 254 -7.09 -27.14 14.14
N ALA A 255 -8.22 -27.41 13.47
CA ALA A 255 -9.34 -26.49 13.34
C ALA A 255 -10.39 -26.71 14.43
N GLN A 256 -10.21 -27.65 15.38
CA GLN A 256 -11.18 -27.86 16.45
C GLN A 256 -10.83 -27.03 17.69
N ASN A 257 -11.85 -26.51 18.39
CA ASN A 257 -11.71 -25.77 19.65
C ASN A 257 -10.83 -24.50 19.57
N LEU A 258 -10.80 -23.83 18.41
CA LEU A 258 -10.09 -22.56 18.26
C LEU A 258 -10.74 -21.44 19.11
N PRO A 259 -9.96 -20.43 19.53
CA PRO A 259 -10.54 -19.20 20.06
C PRO A 259 -11.55 -18.58 19.09
N GLU A 260 -12.57 -17.90 19.61
CA GLU A 260 -13.71 -17.33 18.86
C GLU A 260 -13.33 -16.31 17.78
N ASN A 261 -12.09 -15.85 17.76
CA ASN A 261 -11.55 -14.88 16.80
C ASN A 261 -10.32 -15.42 16.06
N THR A 262 -10.29 -16.74 15.84
CA THR A 262 -9.19 -17.43 15.17
C THR A 262 -9.74 -18.32 14.07
N SER A 263 -9.23 -18.14 12.86
CA SER A 263 -9.39 -19.05 11.74
C SER A 263 -8.06 -19.74 11.44
N VAL A 264 -8.11 -20.80 10.62
CA VAL A 264 -6.92 -21.52 10.20
C VAL A 264 -6.93 -21.77 8.70
N LEU A 265 -5.73 -21.75 8.11
CA LEU A 265 -5.46 -22.36 6.82
C LEU A 265 -4.71 -23.67 7.06
N VAL A 266 -5.28 -24.78 6.64
CA VAL A 266 -4.67 -26.12 6.77
C VAL A 266 -4.27 -26.61 5.38
N SER A 267 -3.01 -27.00 5.25
CA SER A 267 -2.47 -27.61 4.04
C SER A 267 -2.91 -29.08 3.94
N LYS A 268 -3.45 -29.48 2.78
CA LYS A 268 -3.87 -30.85 2.47
C LYS A 268 -2.68 -31.80 2.35
N ASN A 269 -1.58 -31.35 1.76
CA ASN A 269 -0.47 -32.24 1.38
C ASN A 269 0.80 -32.03 2.19
N LEU A 270 0.99 -30.86 2.82
CA LEU A 270 2.24 -30.50 3.49
C LEU A 270 2.18 -30.71 5.01
N GLY A 271 0.99 -30.94 5.59
CA GLY A 271 0.81 -31.06 7.03
C GLY A 271 1.14 -29.77 7.79
N LEU A 272 0.97 -28.63 7.13
CA LEU A 272 1.18 -27.30 7.69
C LEU A 272 -0.15 -26.67 8.09
N THR A 273 -0.14 -25.93 9.21
CA THR A 273 -1.30 -25.15 9.66
C THR A 273 -0.86 -23.74 9.98
N ALA A 274 -1.51 -22.76 9.36
CA ALA A 274 -1.38 -21.36 9.70
C ALA A 274 -2.55 -20.93 10.58
N TYR A 275 -2.24 -20.28 11.69
CA TYR A 275 -3.24 -19.71 12.61
C TYR A 275 -3.39 -18.22 12.31
N ILE A 276 -4.64 -17.80 12.12
CA ILE A 276 -4.98 -16.45 11.70
C ILE A 276 -5.93 -15.87 12.73
N LYS A 277 -5.44 -14.91 13.51
CA LYS A 277 -6.31 -14.09 14.36
C LYS A 277 -7.04 -13.11 13.46
N TYR A 278 -8.34 -12.92 13.67
CA TYR A 278 -9.09 -11.86 13.01
C TYR A 278 -9.76 -10.92 13.99
N GLU A 279 -9.95 -9.68 13.55
CA GLU A 279 -10.71 -8.64 14.24
C GLU A 279 -11.73 -8.07 13.27
N ILE A 280 -12.95 -7.87 13.74
CA ILE A 280 -14.05 -7.32 12.94
C ILE A 280 -14.39 -5.95 13.50
N SER A 281 -14.25 -4.90 12.69
CA SER A 281 -14.60 -3.54 13.10
C SER A 281 -16.12 -3.36 13.22
N SER A 282 -16.56 -2.25 13.83
CA SER A 282 -17.99 -1.88 13.86
C SER A 282 -18.59 -1.64 12.46
N GLU A 283 -17.75 -1.42 11.46
CA GLU A 283 -18.12 -1.25 10.05
C GLU A 283 -18.07 -2.57 9.27
N GLY A 284 -17.77 -3.69 9.95
CA GLY A 284 -17.68 -5.01 9.34
C GLY A 284 -16.37 -5.30 8.60
N ILE A 285 -15.36 -4.43 8.72
CA ILE A 285 -14.05 -4.64 8.11
C ILE A 285 -13.31 -5.73 8.90
N VAL A 286 -12.87 -6.78 8.19
CA VAL A 286 -12.08 -7.86 8.77
C VAL A 286 -10.59 -7.54 8.61
N THR A 287 -9.87 -7.53 9.73
CA THR A 287 -8.41 -7.46 9.77
C THR A 287 -7.85 -8.81 10.19
N LEU A 288 -6.94 -9.38 9.39
CA LEU A 288 -6.27 -10.65 9.65
C LEU A 288 -4.85 -10.44 10.15
N THR A 289 -4.38 -11.32 11.02
CA THR A 289 -3.00 -11.34 11.53
C THR A 289 -2.54 -12.78 11.71
N LEU A 290 -1.41 -13.15 11.09
CA LEU A 290 -0.75 -14.43 11.35
C LEU A 290 -0.29 -14.47 12.82
N THR A 291 -0.57 -15.58 13.50
CA THR A 291 -0.22 -15.79 14.90
C THR A 291 0.40 -17.17 15.10
N ASP A 292 1.11 -17.33 16.20
CA ASP A 292 1.49 -18.65 16.71
C ASP A 292 0.24 -19.47 17.05
N LYS A 293 0.41 -20.80 17.08
CA LYS A 293 -0.62 -21.73 17.56
C LYS A 293 -1.17 -21.24 18.92
N PRO A 294 -2.50 -21.09 19.05
CA PRO A 294 -3.12 -20.78 20.33
C PRO A 294 -2.72 -21.81 21.39
N LYS A 295 -2.42 -21.35 22.61
CA LYS A 295 -2.17 -22.26 23.73
C LYS A 295 -3.48 -22.93 24.10
N ASP A 296 -3.47 -24.24 24.27
CA ASP A 296 -4.61 -25.01 24.77
C ASP A 296 -5.09 -24.39 26.11
N LYS A 297 -6.41 -24.20 26.25
CA LYS A 297 -7.03 -23.68 27.47
C LYS A 297 -7.07 -24.71 28.58
#